data_AF-A0A7C1IYK0-F1
#
_entry.id   AF-A0A7C1IYK0-F1
#
_cell.length_a   1.000
_cell.length_b   1.000
_cell.length_c   1.000
_cell.angle_alpha   90.00
_cell.angle_beta   90.00
_cell.angle_gamma   90.00
#
_symmetry.space_group_name_H-M   'P 1'
#
loop_
_entity.id
_entity.type
_entity.pdbx_description
1 polymer ?
#
loop_
_entity_poly.entity_id
_entity_poly.type
_entity_poly.pdbx_seq_one_letter_code
_entity_poly.pdbx_strand_id
1 'polypeptide(L)'
;MRIKIYRAWLALLVLLLLAACGKESNPDKPEPTSGPVEAVVAVERAMVFPSPDRNIEPLTYIYQRERVPVRGQSADGAFLLVTVNGTDGWILRAQVELSGDIAQVAVVGMPSASPTEIAFATAGPSFTPTLAISPTPGPPTRTPLPTRTPLPSLTPTGQGPAASPPIAAGNSTPGSETVPTGPAIQVGSPPPLTITLPADWQEVHILVPFRTINAIRDVPLAIYSGPLPGGATGYIYLFWGFPSVTSANGEINLWATGLQILRGSLVGETCNLGIDHEEPFYIGTLEATGTFYSAVACGEGEKDTAGWMAALQVYGGNYAFFTAVEPLEVMPDQMMNLQNILNTVQFVPPEGQ
;
A
#
# COMPACT_ATOMS: atom_id res chain seq x y z
N MET A 1 -12.46 -75.70 -17.07
CA MET A 1 -11.16 -75.21 -16.53
C MET A 1 -10.79 -73.84 -17.11
N ARG A 2 -11.75 -72.90 -17.13
CA ARG A 2 -11.70 -71.66 -17.93
C ARG A 2 -11.49 -70.39 -17.11
N ILE A 3 -11.40 -70.48 -15.78
CA ILE A 3 -11.21 -69.33 -14.87
C ILE A 3 -9.72 -68.96 -14.68
N LYS A 4 -8.78 -69.88 -14.92
CA LYS A 4 -7.33 -69.61 -14.80
C LYS A 4 -6.75 -68.86 -16.02
N ILE A 5 -7.37 -68.97 -17.20
CA ILE A 5 -6.90 -68.31 -18.42
C ILE A 5 -7.23 -66.81 -18.39
N TYR A 6 -8.39 -66.42 -17.85
CA TYR A 6 -8.75 -65.00 -17.71
C TYR A 6 -7.87 -64.24 -16.73
N ARG A 7 -7.36 -64.88 -15.66
CA ARG A 7 -6.43 -64.24 -14.72
C ARG A 7 -5.04 -64.00 -15.31
N ALA A 8 -4.56 -64.91 -16.17
CA ALA A 8 -3.29 -64.73 -16.89
C ALA A 8 -3.40 -63.63 -17.96
N TRP A 9 -4.53 -63.55 -18.66
CA TRP A 9 -4.76 -62.50 -19.66
C TRP A 9 -4.99 -61.12 -19.03
N LEU A 10 -5.67 -61.04 -17.88
CA LEU A 10 -5.83 -59.77 -17.17
C LEU A 10 -4.51 -59.27 -16.56
N ALA A 11 -3.68 -60.18 -16.03
CA ALA A 11 -2.35 -59.84 -15.50
C ALA A 11 -1.38 -59.40 -16.62
N LEU A 12 -1.46 -60.01 -17.81
CA LEU A 12 -0.66 -59.60 -18.96
C LEU A 12 -1.13 -58.25 -19.52
N LEU A 13 -2.44 -57.95 -19.49
CA LEU A 13 -2.97 -56.65 -19.93
C LEU A 13 -2.59 -55.52 -18.94
N VAL A 14 -2.58 -55.80 -17.63
CA VAL A 14 -2.13 -54.85 -16.60
C VAL A 14 -0.61 -54.65 -16.65
N LEU A 15 0.20 -55.69 -16.92
CA LEU A 15 1.64 -55.53 -17.13
C LEU A 15 2.01 -54.86 -18.46
N LEU A 16 1.25 -55.07 -19.54
CA LEU A 16 1.46 -54.37 -20.83
C LEU A 16 0.99 -52.91 -20.78
N LEU A 17 0.05 -52.55 -19.90
CA LEU A 17 -0.31 -51.16 -19.60
C LEU A 17 0.70 -50.47 -18.67
N LEU A 18 1.53 -51.22 -17.93
CA LEU A 18 2.59 -50.69 -17.06
C LEU A 18 3.98 -50.61 -17.73
N ALA A 19 4.17 -51.23 -18.90
CA ALA A 19 5.46 -51.29 -19.60
C ALA A 19 5.52 -50.43 -20.90
N ALA A 20 4.50 -49.62 -21.16
CA ALA A 20 4.41 -48.78 -22.36
C ALA A 20 4.15 -47.30 -22.02
N CYS A 21 5.02 -46.70 -21.20
CA CYS A 21 5.48 -45.31 -21.33
C CYS A 21 6.56 -45.00 -20.27
N GLY A 22 7.50 -45.91 -20.07
CA GLY A 22 8.79 -45.62 -19.45
C GLY A 22 9.72 -44.96 -20.47
N LYS A 23 9.45 -43.70 -20.80
CA LYS A 23 10.49 -42.74 -21.17
C LYS A 23 10.41 -41.67 -20.08
N GLU A 24 11.31 -41.76 -19.12
CA GLU A 24 11.60 -40.69 -18.17
C GLU A 24 12.01 -39.44 -18.97
N SER A 25 11.02 -38.60 -19.28
CA SER A 25 11.24 -37.18 -19.45
C SER A 25 10.86 -36.58 -18.12
N ASN A 26 11.87 -36.32 -17.31
CA ASN A 26 11.76 -35.57 -16.06
C ASN A 26 11.02 -34.25 -16.34
N PRO A 27 9.81 -34.00 -15.80
CA PRO A 27 9.11 -32.73 -16.02
C PRO A 27 9.68 -31.59 -15.16
N ASP A 28 10.64 -31.84 -14.28
CA ASP A 28 11.15 -30.85 -13.32
C ASP A 28 12.55 -30.31 -13.63
N LYS A 29 12.87 -30.16 -14.92
CA LYS A 29 13.87 -29.17 -15.30
C LYS A 29 13.24 -28.25 -16.34
N PRO A 30 12.95 -26.98 -16.04
CA PRO A 30 12.68 -26.03 -17.10
C PRO A 30 13.90 -26.08 -18.03
N GLU A 31 13.70 -26.59 -19.25
CA GLU A 31 14.61 -26.28 -20.34
C GLU A 31 14.76 -24.76 -20.34
N PRO A 32 15.97 -24.21 -20.42
CA PRO A 32 16.14 -22.78 -20.62
C PRO A 32 15.40 -22.46 -21.92
N THR A 33 14.21 -21.88 -21.78
CA THR A 33 13.37 -21.55 -22.90
C THR A 33 14.11 -20.42 -23.57
N SER A 34 14.82 -20.73 -24.65
CA SER A 34 15.53 -19.75 -25.49
C SER A 34 14.50 -18.95 -26.29
N GLY A 35 13.55 -18.35 -25.59
CA GLY A 35 12.55 -17.41 -26.08
C GLY A 35 12.85 -16.01 -25.54
N PRO A 36 12.28 -14.96 -26.14
CA PRO A 36 12.42 -13.60 -25.62
C PRO A 36 11.93 -13.57 -24.16
N VAL A 37 12.71 -12.93 -23.28
CA VAL A 37 12.29 -12.74 -21.88
C VAL A 37 11.07 -11.82 -21.88
N GLU A 38 9.98 -12.30 -21.29
CA GLU A 38 8.74 -11.54 -21.15
C GLU A 38 8.53 -11.14 -19.69
N ALA A 39 7.99 -9.94 -19.49
CA ALA A 39 7.46 -9.49 -18.22
C ALA A 39 5.93 -9.52 -18.26
N VAL A 40 5.32 -10.23 -17.32
CA VAL A 40 3.88 -10.26 -17.10
C VAL A 40 3.55 -9.33 -15.96
N VAL A 41 2.70 -8.32 -16.18
CA VAL A 41 2.38 -7.35 -15.14
C VAL A 41 1.56 -7.99 -14.02
N ALA A 42 2.06 -7.95 -12.79
CA ALA A 42 1.43 -8.55 -11.62
C ALA A 42 0.52 -7.58 -10.84
N VAL A 43 0.73 -6.27 -11.03
CA VAL A 43 -0.04 -5.19 -10.42
C VAL A 43 -1.12 -4.65 -11.36
N GLU A 44 -2.11 -3.92 -10.85
CA GLU A 44 -3.19 -3.37 -11.70
C GLU A 44 -2.64 -2.53 -12.88
N ARG A 45 -1.63 -1.70 -12.59
CA ARG A 45 -0.95 -0.83 -13.56
C ARG A 45 0.54 -0.75 -13.24
N ALA A 46 1.39 -1.21 -14.16
CA ALA A 46 2.82 -0.96 -14.11
C ALA A 46 3.13 0.35 -14.85
N MET A 47 3.75 1.30 -14.15
CA MET A 47 4.14 2.59 -14.73
C MET A 47 5.37 2.41 -15.62
N VAL A 48 5.35 3.05 -16.80
CA VAL A 48 6.45 3.04 -17.77
C VAL A 48 7.15 4.39 -17.70
N PHE A 49 8.40 4.40 -17.28
CA PHE A 49 9.21 5.60 -17.08
C PHE A 49 10.12 5.86 -18.28
N PRO A 50 10.45 7.13 -18.59
CA PRO A 50 11.40 7.47 -19.65
C PRO A 50 12.84 7.07 -19.31
N SER A 51 13.13 6.82 -18.02
CA SER A 51 14.42 6.40 -17.51
C SER A 51 14.19 5.50 -16.26
N PRO A 52 15.17 4.70 -15.80
CA PRO A 52 15.05 3.83 -14.62
C PRO A 52 15.06 4.64 -13.30
N ASP A 53 14.11 5.56 -13.17
CA ASP A 53 13.84 6.36 -11.99
C ASP A 53 12.33 6.43 -11.75
N ARG A 54 11.89 5.91 -10.60
CA ARG A 54 10.48 5.82 -10.22
C ARG A 54 9.86 7.18 -9.85
N ASN A 55 10.68 8.22 -9.69
CA ASN A 55 10.24 9.55 -9.26
C ASN A 55 9.98 10.48 -10.45
N ILE A 56 10.27 10.05 -11.68
CA ILE A 56 10.01 10.82 -12.89
C ILE A 56 8.57 10.57 -13.37
N GLU A 57 7.99 11.56 -14.05
CA GLU A 57 6.68 11.43 -14.67
C GLU A 57 6.64 10.22 -15.62
N PRO A 58 5.70 9.28 -15.43
CA PRO A 58 5.54 8.14 -16.32
C PRO A 58 5.14 8.56 -17.74
N LEU A 59 5.70 7.88 -18.74
CA LEU A 59 5.27 7.98 -20.14
C LEU A 59 3.87 7.42 -20.34
N THR A 60 3.59 6.27 -19.73
CA THR A 60 2.33 5.52 -19.85
C THR A 60 2.26 4.45 -18.76
N TYR A 61 1.28 3.55 -18.84
CA TYR A 61 1.16 2.38 -17.99
C TYR A 61 0.75 1.14 -18.80
N ILE A 62 1.06 -0.03 -18.26
CA ILE A 62 0.70 -1.36 -18.78
C ILE A 62 -0.24 -2.01 -17.78
N TYR A 63 -1.31 -2.67 -18.23
CA TYR A 63 -2.32 -3.25 -17.35
C TYR A 63 -1.90 -4.62 -16.78
N GLN A 64 -2.53 -5.02 -15.67
CA GLN A 64 -2.34 -6.34 -15.09
C GLN A 64 -2.50 -7.46 -16.13
N ARG A 65 -1.64 -8.48 -16.01
CA ARG A 65 -1.58 -9.70 -16.84
C ARG A 65 -1.16 -9.45 -18.29
N GLU A 66 -0.97 -8.19 -18.69
CA GLU A 66 -0.40 -7.86 -19.99
C GLU A 66 1.08 -8.27 -20.04
N ARG A 67 1.51 -8.72 -21.22
CA ARG A 67 2.84 -9.27 -21.47
C ARG A 67 3.63 -8.31 -22.32
N VAL A 68 4.83 -7.95 -21.86
CA VAL A 68 5.74 -7.09 -22.62
C VAL A 68 7.13 -7.70 -22.76
N PRO A 69 7.77 -7.55 -23.93
CA PRO A 69 9.12 -8.07 -24.14
C PRO A 69 10.14 -7.24 -23.35
N VAL A 70 11.02 -7.92 -22.63
CA VAL A 70 12.14 -7.32 -21.90
C VAL A 70 13.35 -7.24 -22.82
N ARG A 71 13.90 -6.03 -22.99
CA ARG A 71 15.04 -5.71 -23.85
C ARG A 71 16.32 -5.44 -23.07
N GLY A 72 16.19 -4.97 -21.84
CA GLY A 72 17.32 -4.58 -21.00
C GLY A 72 16.95 -4.55 -19.53
N GLN A 73 17.96 -4.39 -18.69
CA GLN A 73 17.79 -4.14 -17.26
C GLN A 73 18.74 -3.04 -16.79
N SER A 74 18.36 -2.35 -15.71
CA SER A 74 19.23 -1.36 -15.07
C SER A 74 20.41 -2.05 -14.37
N ALA A 75 21.47 -1.30 -14.09
CA ALA A 75 22.68 -1.84 -13.45
C ALA A 75 22.43 -2.46 -12.07
N ASP A 76 21.43 -1.95 -11.35
CA ASP A 76 20.97 -2.47 -10.06
C ASP A 76 19.89 -3.56 -10.19
N GLY A 77 19.44 -3.86 -11.41
CA GLY A 77 18.38 -4.84 -11.70
C GLY A 77 16.98 -4.42 -11.24
N ALA A 78 16.81 -3.20 -10.71
CA ALA A 78 15.52 -2.72 -10.19
C ALA A 78 14.51 -2.40 -11.30
N PHE A 79 15.00 -2.03 -12.49
CA PHE A 79 14.19 -1.68 -13.65
C PHE A 79 14.46 -2.60 -14.83
N LEU A 80 13.42 -2.80 -15.62
CA LEU A 80 13.45 -3.54 -16.87
C LEU A 80 13.11 -2.57 -18.00
N LEU A 81 13.92 -2.57 -19.06
CA LEU A 81 13.63 -1.87 -20.29
C LEU A 81 12.69 -2.74 -21.12
N VAL A 82 11.51 -2.21 -21.44
CA VAL A 82 10.46 -2.88 -22.20
C VAL A 82 10.01 -1.99 -23.36
N THR A 83 9.46 -2.60 -24.40
CA THR A 83 8.89 -1.85 -25.53
C THR A 83 7.36 -1.87 -25.43
N VAL A 84 6.74 -0.69 -25.33
CA VAL A 84 5.29 -0.51 -25.27
C VAL A 84 4.85 0.35 -26.45
N ASN A 85 3.96 -0.18 -27.31
CA ASN A 85 3.48 0.52 -28.50
C ASN A 85 4.60 1.06 -29.41
N GLY A 86 5.73 0.35 -29.50
CA GLY A 86 6.90 0.74 -30.30
C GLY A 86 7.81 1.79 -29.65
N THR A 87 7.53 2.21 -28.41
CA THR A 87 8.40 3.11 -27.64
C THR A 87 9.05 2.34 -26.49
N ASP A 88 10.36 2.52 -26.32
CA ASP A 88 11.08 1.93 -25.21
C ASP A 88 10.85 2.71 -23.92
N GLY A 89 10.65 1.99 -22.82
CA GLY A 89 10.44 2.58 -21.50
C GLY A 89 10.78 1.62 -20.38
N TRP A 90 10.91 2.14 -19.17
CA TRP A 90 11.41 1.42 -18.01
C TRP A 90 10.26 1.07 -17.08
N ILE A 91 10.19 -0.18 -16.64
CA ILE A 91 9.21 -0.63 -15.65
C ILE A 91 9.92 -1.21 -14.43
N LEU A 92 9.27 -1.20 -13.28
CA LEU A 92 9.83 -1.76 -12.06
C LEU A 92 9.78 -3.29 -12.12
N ARG A 93 10.93 -3.94 -11.88
CA ARG A 93 11.02 -5.41 -11.80
C ARG A 93 10.08 -5.99 -10.74
N ALA A 94 9.88 -5.29 -9.63
CA ALA A 94 9.02 -5.72 -8.53
C ALA A 94 7.52 -5.76 -8.90
N GLN A 95 7.12 -5.16 -10.02
CA GLN A 95 5.73 -5.08 -10.47
C GLN A 95 5.37 -6.18 -11.49
N VAL A 96 6.32 -7.04 -11.84
CA VAL A 96 6.15 -8.03 -12.91
C VAL A 96 6.66 -9.41 -12.53
N GLU A 97 6.01 -10.42 -13.07
CA GLU A 97 6.49 -11.80 -13.08
C GLU A 97 7.24 -12.05 -14.39
N LEU A 98 8.46 -12.57 -14.30
CA LEU A 98 9.28 -12.83 -15.49
C LEU A 98 9.07 -14.24 -16.01
N SER A 99 8.92 -14.34 -17.32
CA SER A 99 8.92 -15.60 -18.06
C SER A 99 10.17 -15.64 -18.94
N GLY A 100 11.09 -16.56 -18.65
CA GLY A 100 12.36 -16.72 -19.37
C GLY A 100 13.60 -16.46 -18.50
N ASP A 101 14.79 -16.58 -19.11
CA ASP A 101 16.07 -16.41 -18.43
C ASP A 101 16.56 -14.95 -18.49
N ILE A 102 16.39 -14.22 -17.38
CA ILE A 102 16.84 -12.83 -17.25
C ILE A 102 18.36 -12.66 -17.41
N ALA A 103 19.17 -13.71 -17.19
CA ALA A 103 20.62 -13.61 -17.37
C ALA A 103 21.01 -13.29 -18.83
N GLN A 104 20.09 -13.49 -19.77
CA GLN A 104 20.28 -13.17 -21.20
C GLN A 104 19.94 -11.70 -21.55
N VAL A 105 19.40 -10.92 -20.61
CA VAL A 105 19.01 -9.52 -20.82
C VAL A 105 20.18 -8.58 -20.50
N ALA A 106 20.55 -7.76 -21.48
CA ALA A 106 21.67 -6.83 -21.36
C ALA A 106 21.45 -5.75 -20.30
N VAL A 107 22.50 -5.41 -19.56
CA VAL A 107 22.49 -4.25 -18.66
C VAL A 107 22.69 -2.97 -19.47
N VAL A 108 21.74 -2.05 -19.37
CA VAL A 108 21.80 -0.75 -20.05
C VAL A 108 22.26 0.30 -19.04
N GLY A 109 23.47 0.83 -19.23
CA GLY A 109 24.03 1.91 -18.39
C GLY A 109 23.59 3.29 -18.87
N MET A 110 23.30 4.20 -17.94
CA MET A 110 23.19 5.64 -18.26
C MET A 110 24.58 6.28 -18.41
N PRO A 111 24.70 7.37 -19.19
CA PRO A 111 25.76 8.33 -18.95
C PRO A 111 25.60 8.89 -17.53
N SER A 112 26.60 8.66 -16.67
CA SER A 112 26.68 9.28 -15.35
C SER A 112 26.67 10.80 -15.51
N ALA A 113 25.66 11.46 -14.93
CA ALA A 113 25.63 12.91 -14.80
C ALA A 113 26.73 13.33 -13.80
N SER A 114 27.94 13.52 -14.32
CA SER A 114 29.02 14.20 -13.60
C SER A 114 28.63 15.69 -13.48
N PRO A 115 28.82 16.34 -12.33
CA PRO A 115 28.52 17.76 -12.19
C PRO A 115 29.37 18.55 -13.19
N THR A 116 28.69 19.34 -14.05
CA THR A 116 29.35 20.27 -14.97
C THR A 116 29.90 21.42 -14.15
N GLU A 117 31.15 21.30 -13.72
CA GLU A 117 31.95 22.43 -13.25
C GLU A 117 32.31 23.29 -14.47
N ILE A 118 31.95 24.58 -14.42
CA ILE A 118 32.25 25.55 -15.48
C ILE A 118 33.76 25.81 -15.46
N ALA A 119 34.50 25.04 -16.24
CA ALA A 119 35.92 25.28 -16.47
C ALA A 119 36.10 26.26 -17.64
N PHE A 120 36.57 27.47 -17.32
CA PHE A 120 37.10 28.39 -18.32
C PHE A 120 38.37 27.79 -18.94
N ALA A 121 38.35 27.63 -20.26
CA ALA A 121 39.49 27.16 -21.03
C ALA A 121 40.66 28.16 -20.97
N THR A 122 41.85 27.70 -20.55
CA THR A 122 43.12 28.29 -20.97
C THR A 122 44.09 27.14 -21.27
N ALA A 123 44.68 27.16 -22.46
CA ALA A 123 45.49 26.10 -23.04
C ALA A 123 46.91 26.02 -22.44
N GLY A 124 47.50 24.81 -22.42
CA GLY A 124 48.95 24.59 -22.28
C GLY A 124 49.32 23.16 -21.86
N PRO A 125 50.37 22.50 -22.42
CA PRO A 125 50.34 21.06 -22.67
C PRO A 125 51.19 20.18 -21.72
N SER A 126 50.88 18.87 -21.80
CA SER A 126 51.80 17.71 -21.69
C SER A 126 52.43 17.41 -20.33
N PHE A 127 51.99 16.32 -19.65
CA PHE A 127 52.89 15.34 -19.00
C PHE A 127 52.26 13.92 -18.90
N THR A 128 53.11 12.95 -19.26
CA THR A 128 53.25 11.49 -19.08
C THR A 128 52.28 10.71 -18.16
N PRO A 129 51.86 9.46 -18.52
CA PRO A 129 50.98 8.64 -17.69
C PRO A 129 51.71 8.00 -16.49
N THR A 130 51.14 8.13 -15.30
CA THR A 130 51.51 7.33 -14.12
C THR A 130 50.34 6.42 -13.76
N LEU A 131 50.61 5.12 -13.69
CA LEU A 131 49.66 4.10 -13.22
C LEU A 131 49.36 4.33 -11.74
N ALA A 132 48.11 4.72 -11.44
CA ALA A 132 47.60 4.79 -10.07
C ALA A 132 46.83 3.51 -9.74
N ILE A 133 47.19 2.94 -8.60
CA ILE A 133 46.65 1.70 -8.02
C ILE A 133 45.26 2.00 -7.44
N SER A 134 44.28 1.16 -7.78
CA SER A 134 42.88 1.29 -7.32
C SER A 134 42.77 1.03 -5.81
N PRO A 135 42.14 1.90 -5.00
CA PRO A 135 41.77 1.56 -3.65
C PRO A 135 40.56 0.62 -3.65
N THR A 136 40.62 -0.40 -2.80
CA THR A 136 39.52 -1.33 -2.47
C THR A 136 38.28 -0.55 -2.02
N PRO A 137 37.08 -0.81 -2.59
CA PRO A 137 35.85 -0.20 -2.10
C PRO A 137 35.57 -0.68 -0.67
N GLY A 138 35.41 0.26 0.26
CA GLY A 138 34.85 -0.02 1.58
C GLY A 138 33.37 -0.45 1.48
N PRO A 139 32.81 -1.05 2.54
CA PRO A 139 31.41 -1.47 2.56
C PRO A 139 30.49 -0.26 2.29
N PRO A 140 29.40 -0.44 1.53
CA PRO A 140 28.49 0.66 1.23
C PRO A 140 27.88 1.19 2.53
N THR A 141 28.13 2.46 2.82
CA THR A 141 27.38 3.19 3.84
C THR A 141 25.94 3.30 3.33
N ARG A 142 25.03 2.57 3.98
CA ARG A 142 23.59 2.68 3.71
C ARG A 142 23.15 4.09 4.05
N THR A 143 22.69 4.83 3.05
CA THR A 143 21.90 6.05 3.28
C THR A 143 20.62 5.65 4.01
N PRO A 144 20.29 6.24 5.16
CA PRO A 144 19.02 5.97 5.81
C PRO A 144 17.87 6.40 4.90
N LEU A 145 16.90 5.50 4.71
CA LEU A 145 15.63 5.75 4.04
C LEU A 145 14.88 6.87 4.81
N PRO A 146 14.14 7.78 4.16
CA PRO A 146 13.27 8.70 4.89
C PRO A 146 12.26 7.88 5.70
N THR A 147 12.42 7.91 7.01
CA THR A 147 11.48 7.34 7.98
C THR A 147 10.13 8.03 7.77
N ARG A 148 9.10 7.27 7.38
CA ARG A 148 7.73 7.76 7.41
C ARG A 148 7.38 8.08 8.86
N THR A 149 6.76 9.24 9.04
CA THR A 149 6.29 9.70 10.34
C THR A 149 5.32 8.67 10.91
N PRO A 150 5.58 8.09 12.10
CA PRO A 150 4.60 7.26 12.78
C PRO A 150 3.36 8.09 13.11
N LEU A 151 2.21 7.43 13.15
CA LEU A 151 0.96 8.03 13.61
C LEU A 151 1.18 8.65 15.00
N PRO A 152 0.77 9.92 15.25
CA PRO A 152 1.09 10.59 16.51
C PRO A 152 0.43 9.87 17.69
N SER A 153 1.23 9.58 18.72
CA SER A 153 0.72 9.15 20.03
C SER A 153 -0.02 10.30 20.69
N LEU A 154 -1.33 10.16 20.91
CA LEU A 154 -2.16 11.13 21.62
C LEU A 154 -1.87 11.03 23.13
N THR A 155 -0.97 11.88 23.63
CA THR A 155 -0.84 12.13 25.07
C THR A 155 -1.36 13.53 25.39
N PRO A 156 -2.46 13.70 26.14
CA PRO A 156 -3.01 15.02 26.43
C PRO A 156 -2.17 15.78 27.45
N THR A 157 -1.83 17.03 27.12
CA THR A 157 -1.27 18.01 28.05
C THR A 157 -2.41 18.71 28.81
N GLY A 158 -2.57 18.35 30.09
CA GLY A 158 -2.98 19.25 31.19
C GLY A 158 -4.29 20.06 31.09
N GLN A 159 -5.23 19.72 31.97
CA GLN A 159 -6.35 20.57 32.40
C GLN A 159 -5.92 22.01 32.75
N GLY A 160 -6.65 22.99 32.22
CA GLY A 160 -6.72 24.37 32.73
C GLY A 160 -8.12 24.95 32.46
N PRO A 161 -8.83 25.51 33.46
CA PRO A 161 -10.22 25.94 33.32
C PRO A 161 -10.38 27.25 32.55
N ALA A 162 -11.58 27.40 31.96
CA ALA A 162 -12.02 28.47 31.08
C ALA A 162 -12.02 29.88 31.71
N ALA A 163 -11.62 30.88 30.91
CA ALA A 163 -12.06 32.27 31.03
C ALA A 163 -11.93 33.01 29.67
N SER A 164 -13.00 33.69 29.25
CA SER A 164 -13.08 34.61 28.09
C SER A 164 -12.48 36.01 28.43
N PRO A 165 -12.21 36.88 27.42
CA PRO A 165 -11.02 37.74 27.37
C PRO A 165 -11.27 39.22 27.74
N PRO A 166 -10.20 40.03 27.83
CA PRO A 166 -10.24 41.40 27.36
C PRO A 166 -9.27 41.66 26.19
N ILE A 167 -9.73 42.50 25.27
CA ILE A 167 -8.99 43.05 24.13
C ILE A 167 -7.91 44.01 24.65
N ALA A 168 -6.66 43.84 24.18
CA ALA A 168 -5.65 44.89 24.24
C ALA A 168 -4.75 44.82 23.00
N ALA A 169 -4.70 45.94 22.27
CA ALA A 169 -3.79 46.20 21.17
C ALA A 169 -2.36 46.38 21.68
N GLY A 170 -1.38 45.81 20.97
CA GLY A 170 0.04 45.98 21.30
C GLY A 170 0.98 45.40 20.25
N ASN A 171 1.61 46.31 19.51
CA ASN A 171 2.81 46.20 18.67
C ASN A 171 3.50 44.84 18.47
N SER A 172 3.64 44.51 17.19
CA SER A 172 4.50 43.48 16.61
C SER A 172 5.95 43.57 17.09
N THR A 173 6.48 42.43 17.51
CA THR A 173 7.92 42.13 17.44
C THR A 173 8.03 40.86 16.58
N PRO A 174 8.79 40.85 15.47
CA PRO A 174 8.94 39.63 14.68
C PRO A 174 9.85 38.66 15.44
N GLY A 175 9.24 37.75 16.21
CA GLY A 175 9.92 36.56 16.69
C GLY A 175 10.12 35.61 15.52
N SER A 176 11.34 35.13 15.33
CA SER A 176 11.67 34.08 14.36
C SER A 176 10.73 32.90 14.54
N GLU A 177 9.76 32.79 13.63
CA GLU A 177 8.88 31.66 13.50
C GLU A 177 9.72 30.51 12.96
N THR A 178 10.05 29.57 13.86
CA THR A 178 10.60 28.29 13.45
C THR A 178 9.50 27.58 12.66
N VAL A 179 9.63 27.57 11.33
CA VAL A 179 8.71 26.87 10.42
C VAL A 179 8.76 25.39 10.80
N PRO A 180 7.67 24.77 11.31
CA PRO A 180 7.67 23.34 11.53
C PRO A 180 7.72 22.63 10.18
N THR A 181 8.80 21.90 9.91
CA THR A 181 9.04 21.12 8.69
C THR A 181 8.24 19.81 8.63
N GLY A 182 7.03 19.79 9.19
CA GLY A 182 6.10 18.66 9.11
C GLY A 182 4.89 19.03 8.24
N PRO A 183 4.23 18.07 7.57
CA PRO A 183 2.94 18.34 6.95
C PRO A 183 1.99 18.84 8.05
N ALA A 184 1.45 20.05 7.89
CA ALA A 184 0.49 20.59 8.83
C ALA A 184 -0.75 19.69 8.84
N ILE A 185 -1.11 19.18 10.03
CA ILE A 185 -2.37 18.48 10.23
C ILE A 185 -3.48 19.48 9.91
N GLN A 186 -4.21 19.23 8.83
CA GLN A 186 -5.34 20.08 8.43
C GLN A 186 -6.55 19.73 9.29
N VAL A 187 -7.17 20.75 9.88
CA VAL A 187 -8.38 20.59 10.69
C VAL A 187 -9.56 20.19 9.80
N GLY A 188 -10.26 19.12 10.18
CA GLY A 188 -11.45 18.62 9.50
C GLY A 188 -12.76 19.17 10.10
N SER A 189 -13.86 18.87 9.44
CA SER A 189 -15.22 19.07 9.98
C SER A 189 -15.72 17.78 10.64
N PRO A 190 -16.70 17.84 11.56
CA PRO A 190 -17.35 16.63 12.06
C PRO A 190 -18.12 15.90 10.93
N PRO A 191 -18.30 14.57 11.05
CA PRO A 191 -19.08 13.81 10.08
C PRO A 191 -20.58 14.14 10.18
N PRO A 192 -21.36 13.96 9.09
CA PRO A 192 -22.81 14.17 9.07
C PRO A 192 -23.57 13.00 9.74
N LEU A 193 -23.18 12.67 10.97
CA LEU A 193 -23.81 11.65 11.81
C LEU A 193 -23.61 11.99 13.28
N THR A 194 -24.42 11.37 14.13
CA THR A 194 -24.21 11.37 15.58
C THR A 194 -23.70 10.01 16.03
N ILE A 195 -22.77 9.99 16.97
CA ILE A 195 -22.23 8.79 17.62
C ILE A 195 -22.14 9.06 19.12
N THR A 196 -22.52 8.08 19.95
CA THR A 196 -22.40 8.19 21.42
C THR A 196 -21.14 7.47 21.86
N LEU A 197 -20.18 8.25 22.35
CA LEU A 197 -18.91 7.70 22.85
C LEU A 197 -18.98 7.41 24.36
N PRO A 198 -18.29 6.37 24.85
CA PRO A 198 -18.11 6.15 26.28
C PRO A 198 -17.40 7.33 26.97
N ALA A 199 -17.48 7.37 28.31
CA ALA A 199 -16.66 8.29 29.07
C ALA A 199 -15.16 8.09 28.76
N ASP A 200 -14.39 9.18 28.78
CA ASP A 200 -12.94 9.20 28.52
C ASP A 200 -12.51 8.86 27.08
N TRP A 201 -13.47 8.68 26.16
CA TRP A 201 -13.18 8.65 24.73
C TRP A 201 -12.97 10.07 24.20
N GLN A 202 -12.03 10.18 23.27
CA GLN A 202 -11.65 11.42 22.60
C GLN A 202 -12.03 11.35 21.14
N GLU A 203 -12.32 12.51 20.56
CA GLU A 203 -12.58 12.67 19.14
C GLU A 203 -11.67 13.73 18.52
N VAL A 204 -11.20 13.47 17.31
CA VAL A 204 -10.40 14.40 16.51
C VAL A 204 -10.86 14.34 15.06
N HIS A 205 -11.00 15.51 14.42
CA HIS A 205 -11.37 15.62 13.01
C HIS A 205 -10.25 16.26 12.20
N ILE A 206 -9.79 15.55 11.17
CA ILE A 206 -8.71 15.99 10.29
C ILE A 206 -9.07 15.79 8.83
N LEU A 207 -8.32 16.43 7.95
CA LEU A 207 -8.31 16.13 6.53
C LEU A 207 -7.06 15.32 6.19
N VAL A 208 -7.23 14.22 5.46
CA VAL A 208 -6.13 13.39 4.98
C VAL A 208 -6.02 13.45 3.46
N PRO A 209 -4.82 13.68 2.91
CA PRO A 209 -4.63 13.78 1.47
C PRO A 209 -4.77 12.40 0.82
N PHE A 210 -5.81 12.24 0.02
CA PHE A 210 -6.11 11.04 -0.74
C PHE A 210 -5.65 11.22 -2.18
N ARG A 211 -4.69 10.41 -2.62
CA ARG A 211 -4.19 10.46 -3.99
C ARG A 211 -5.02 9.55 -4.88
N THR A 212 -5.70 10.16 -5.85
CA THR A 212 -6.29 9.46 -7.00
C THR A 212 -5.38 9.64 -8.21
N ILE A 213 -5.62 8.85 -9.27
CA ILE A 213 -4.79 8.90 -10.48
C ILE A 213 -4.80 10.26 -11.18
N ASN A 214 -5.82 11.09 -10.93
CA ASN A 214 -6.02 12.38 -11.60
C ASN A 214 -5.99 13.59 -10.64
N ALA A 215 -5.93 13.37 -9.33
CA ALA A 215 -5.99 14.45 -8.34
C ALA A 215 -5.55 14.00 -6.95
N ILE A 216 -4.98 14.93 -6.17
CA ILE A 216 -4.92 14.82 -4.71
C ILE A 216 -6.19 15.49 -4.18
N ARG A 217 -6.98 14.76 -3.39
CA ARG A 217 -8.19 15.27 -2.75
C ARG A 217 -8.09 15.04 -1.26
N ASP A 218 -8.41 16.06 -0.49
CA ASP A 218 -8.52 15.92 0.95
C ASP A 218 -9.83 15.19 1.29
N VAL A 219 -9.70 14.06 1.99
CA VAL A 219 -10.83 13.28 2.50
C VAL A 219 -10.92 13.52 3.99
N PRO A 220 -12.11 13.84 4.53
CA PRO A 220 -12.27 14.02 5.96
C PRO A 220 -12.20 12.69 6.70
N LEU A 221 -11.54 12.73 7.86
CA LEU A 221 -11.33 11.62 8.78
C LEU A 221 -11.67 12.07 10.19
N ALA A 222 -12.52 11.29 10.85
CA ALA A 222 -12.80 11.37 12.27
C ALA A 222 -12.13 10.18 12.97
N ILE A 223 -11.40 10.48 14.04
CA ILE A 223 -10.72 9.48 14.86
C ILE A 223 -11.34 9.53 16.24
N TYR A 224 -11.94 8.42 16.64
CA TYR A 224 -12.43 8.21 17.99
C TYR A 224 -11.50 7.22 18.68
N SER A 225 -11.04 7.53 19.88
CA SER A 225 -10.17 6.63 20.64
C SER A 225 -10.42 6.71 22.13
N GLY A 226 -10.22 5.60 22.83
CA GLY A 226 -10.39 5.59 24.27
C GLY A 226 -10.11 4.23 24.91
N PRO A 227 -10.18 4.17 26.24
CA PRO A 227 -9.94 2.94 26.97
C PRO A 227 -11.04 1.91 26.73
N LEU A 228 -10.65 0.65 26.72
CA LEU A 228 -11.51 -0.52 26.68
C LEU A 228 -11.25 -1.42 27.92
N PRO A 229 -12.21 -2.27 28.31
CA PRO A 229 -12.01 -3.26 29.37
C PRO A 229 -10.73 -4.08 29.20
N GLY A 230 -10.08 -4.44 30.29
CA GLY A 230 -8.83 -5.22 30.24
C GLY A 230 -7.57 -4.41 29.93
N GLY A 231 -7.65 -3.08 29.96
CA GLY A 231 -6.50 -2.19 29.72
C GLY A 231 -6.16 -2.02 28.23
N ALA A 232 -7.05 -2.45 27.35
CA ALA A 232 -6.91 -2.26 25.91
C ALA A 232 -7.27 -0.82 25.50
N THR A 233 -6.79 -0.40 24.33
CA THR A 233 -7.20 0.84 23.69
C THR A 233 -7.99 0.52 22.43
N GLY A 234 -9.16 1.16 22.30
CA GLY A 234 -10.00 1.06 21.12
C GLY A 234 -9.88 2.28 20.23
N TYR A 235 -9.98 2.06 18.93
CA TYR A 235 -10.03 3.11 17.92
C TYR A 235 -11.19 2.86 16.95
N ILE A 236 -11.82 3.94 16.50
CA ILE A 236 -12.76 3.96 15.40
C ILE A 236 -12.34 5.09 14.46
N TYR A 237 -11.97 4.73 13.24
CA TYR A 237 -11.64 5.66 12.15
C TYR A 237 -12.84 5.74 11.22
N LEU A 238 -13.30 6.95 10.93
CA LEU A 238 -14.43 7.19 10.05
C LEU A 238 -14.00 8.12 8.92
N PHE A 239 -14.04 7.59 7.70
CA PHE A 239 -13.88 8.36 6.47
C PHE A 239 -15.26 8.62 5.85
N TRP A 240 -15.47 9.80 5.29
CA TRP A 240 -16.70 10.11 4.54
C TRP A 240 -16.45 11.02 3.35
N GLY A 241 -17.41 11.06 2.41
CA GLY A 241 -17.32 11.94 1.24
C GLY A 241 -16.19 11.58 0.27
N PHE A 242 -15.62 10.38 0.39
CA PHE A 242 -14.59 9.89 -0.51
C PHE A 242 -15.18 9.43 -1.86
N PRO A 243 -14.42 9.51 -2.96
CA PRO A 243 -14.80 8.87 -4.21
C PRO A 243 -14.73 7.35 -4.06
N SER A 244 -15.74 6.64 -4.57
CA SER A 244 -15.73 5.19 -4.56
C SER A 244 -15.06 4.60 -5.80
N VAL A 245 -14.43 3.44 -5.61
CA VAL A 245 -14.06 2.55 -6.70
C VAL A 245 -15.34 2.11 -7.40
N THR A 246 -15.36 2.25 -8.72
CA THR A 246 -16.45 1.78 -9.57
C THR A 246 -15.95 0.61 -10.41
N SER A 247 -16.77 -0.42 -10.50
CA SER A 247 -16.52 -1.56 -11.37
C SER A 247 -16.68 -1.14 -12.84
N ALA A 248 -16.25 -2.00 -13.78
CA ALA A 248 -16.37 -1.74 -15.23
C ALA A 248 -17.83 -1.53 -15.69
N ASN A 249 -18.82 -2.05 -14.95
CA ASN A 249 -20.24 -1.83 -15.19
C ASN A 249 -20.79 -0.53 -14.56
N GLY A 250 -19.95 0.25 -13.87
CA GLY A 250 -20.32 1.48 -13.17
C GLY A 250 -20.86 1.28 -11.75
N GLU A 251 -20.96 0.05 -11.26
CA GLU A 251 -21.41 -0.22 -9.89
C GLU A 251 -20.35 0.18 -8.86
N ILE A 252 -20.80 0.80 -7.78
CA ILE A 252 -19.96 1.17 -6.65
C ILE A 252 -19.51 -0.11 -5.94
N ASN A 253 -18.20 -0.26 -5.75
CA ASN A 253 -17.62 -1.35 -4.96
C ASN A 253 -17.10 -0.80 -3.63
N LEU A 254 -17.96 -0.83 -2.61
CA LEU A 254 -17.64 -0.30 -1.27
C LEU A 254 -16.57 -1.13 -0.56
N TRP A 255 -16.53 -2.44 -0.76
CA TRP A 255 -15.51 -3.31 -0.19
C TRP A 255 -14.11 -2.96 -0.74
N ALA A 256 -13.96 -2.88 -2.05
CA ALA A 256 -12.69 -2.51 -2.69
C ALA A 256 -12.26 -1.09 -2.31
N THR A 257 -13.22 -0.16 -2.21
CA THR A 257 -12.94 1.22 -1.76
C THR A 257 -12.43 1.24 -0.31
N GLY A 258 -13.08 0.49 0.58
CA GLY A 258 -12.67 0.39 1.97
C GLY A 258 -11.27 -0.22 2.12
N LEU A 259 -10.94 -1.27 1.34
CA LEU A 259 -9.60 -1.84 1.34
C LEU A 259 -8.53 -0.88 0.83
N GLN A 260 -8.86 -0.05 -0.17
CA GLN A 260 -7.97 1.00 -0.65
C GLN A 260 -7.67 2.03 0.45
N ILE A 261 -8.70 2.45 1.20
CA ILE A 261 -8.54 3.37 2.33
C ILE A 261 -7.71 2.72 3.45
N LEU A 262 -8.01 1.47 3.83
CA LEU A 262 -7.28 0.74 4.86
C LEU A 262 -5.77 0.71 4.57
N ARG A 263 -5.41 0.29 3.35
CA ARG A 263 -4.00 0.18 2.91
C ARG A 263 -3.34 1.53 2.67
N GLY A 264 -4.10 2.51 2.21
CA GLY A 264 -3.56 3.81 1.82
C GLY A 264 -3.42 4.80 2.97
N SER A 265 -4.14 4.60 4.08
CA SER A 265 -4.28 5.64 5.12
C SER A 265 -4.15 5.15 6.55
N LEU A 266 -4.46 3.88 6.85
CA LEU A 266 -4.52 3.40 8.24
C LEU A 266 -3.42 2.41 8.59
N VAL A 267 -3.05 1.54 7.65
CA VAL A 267 -2.03 0.52 7.87
C VAL A 267 -0.70 1.00 7.29
N GLY A 268 0.33 1.08 8.13
CA GLY A 268 1.67 1.44 7.72
C GLY A 268 2.26 0.44 6.73
N GLU A 269 3.14 0.90 5.85
CA GLU A 269 3.81 0.05 4.85
C GLU A 269 4.71 -1.02 5.47
N THR A 270 5.02 -0.88 6.76
CA THR A 270 5.87 -1.81 7.50
C THR A 270 5.12 -3.00 8.07
N CYS A 271 3.79 -2.92 8.16
CA CYS A 271 2.95 -3.98 8.70
C CYS A 271 2.60 -5.02 7.63
N ASN A 272 2.52 -6.29 8.04
CA ASN A 272 1.89 -7.33 7.25
C ASN A 272 0.37 -7.27 7.44
N LEU A 273 -0.35 -6.93 6.37
CA LEU A 273 -1.80 -6.81 6.39
C LEU A 273 -2.48 -8.13 5.99
N GLY A 274 -3.20 -8.73 6.93
CA GLY A 274 -4.15 -9.82 6.70
C GLY A 274 -5.56 -9.27 6.51
N ILE A 275 -6.29 -9.81 5.53
CA ILE A 275 -7.68 -9.47 5.22
C ILE A 275 -8.47 -10.78 5.16
N ASP A 276 -9.62 -10.82 5.82
CA ASP A 276 -10.54 -11.96 5.75
C ASP A 276 -11.48 -11.87 4.52
N HIS A 277 -12.47 -12.74 4.44
CA HIS A 277 -13.50 -12.69 3.42
C HIS A 277 -14.48 -11.53 3.65
N GLU A 278 -15.09 -11.09 2.55
CA GLU A 278 -16.17 -10.11 2.58
C GLU A 278 -17.40 -10.67 3.28
N GLU A 279 -17.93 -9.91 4.25
CA GLU A 279 -19.11 -10.29 5.02
C GLU A 279 -19.90 -9.04 5.48
N PRO A 280 -21.18 -9.19 5.88
CA PRO A 280 -21.99 -8.07 6.33
C PRO A 280 -21.65 -7.65 7.77
N PHE A 281 -21.55 -6.33 7.97
CA PHE A 281 -21.42 -5.67 9.27
C PHE A 281 -22.56 -4.69 9.48
N TYR A 282 -22.64 -4.07 10.66
CA TYR A 282 -23.70 -3.12 10.99
C TYR A 282 -23.16 -1.82 11.57
N ILE A 283 -23.68 -0.70 11.06
CA ILE A 283 -23.47 0.65 11.59
C ILE A 283 -24.83 1.20 11.99
N GLY A 284 -25.05 1.42 13.28
CA GLY A 284 -26.39 1.67 13.81
C GLY A 284 -27.31 0.48 13.51
N THR A 285 -28.35 0.73 12.71
CA THR A 285 -29.30 -0.30 12.23
C THR A 285 -29.10 -0.67 10.76
N LEU A 286 -28.09 -0.08 10.10
CA LEU A 286 -27.86 -0.24 8.68
C LEU A 286 -26.80 -1.31 8.42
N GLU A 287 -27.10 -2.20 7.48
CA GLU A 287 -26.13 -3.18 6.97
C GLU A 287 -25.04 -2.45 6.16
N ALA A 288 -23.80 -2.88 6.35
CA ALA A 288 -22.61 -2.38 5.70
C ALA A 288 -21.79 -3.54 5.15
N THR A 289 -21.07 -3.30 4.06
CA THR A 289 -20.15 -4.28 3.48
C THR A 289 -18.79 -4.17 4.17
N GLY A 290 -18.22 -5.28 4.62
CA GLY A 290 -17.00 -5.23 5.42
C GLY A 290 -16.12 -6.48 5.37
N THR A 291 -15.11 -6.48 6.24
CA THR A 291 -14.20 -7.61 6.46
C THR A 291 -13.44 -7.37 7.76
N PHE A 292 -13.04 -8.45 8.44
CA PHE A 292 -11.98 -8.38 9.44
C PHE A 292 -10.61 -8.14 8.79
N TYR A 293 -9.72 -7.50 9.56
CA TYR A 293 -8.33 -7.31 9.19
C TYR A 293 -7.40 -7.40 10.39
N SER A 294 -6.12 -7.66 10.12
CA SER A 294 -5.04 -7.61 11.10
C SER A 294 -3.80 -6.97 10.48
N ALA A 295 -3.16 -6.05 11.19
CA ALA A 295 -1.85 -5.52 10.85
C ALA A 295 -0.85 -6.05 11.88
N VAL A 296 0.06 -6.92 11.45
CA VAL A 296 0.99 -7.64 12.33
C VAL A 296 2.44 -7.49 11.90
N ALA A 297 3.37 -7.74 12.82
CA ALA A 297 4.80 -7.57 12.60
C ALA A 297 5.13 -6.17 12.06
N CYS A 298 4.48 -5.16 12.61
CA CYS A 298 4.74 -3.77 12.27
C CYS A 298 6.15 -3.33 12.68
N GLY A 299 6.70 -2.37 11.94
CA GLY A 299 8.03 -1.83 12.19
C GLY A 299 8.12 -1.02 13.49
N GLU A 300 9.32 -0.53 13.79
CA GLU A 300 9.56 0.24 15.02
C GLU A 300 8.64 1.48 15.10
N GLY A 301 7.93 1.61 16.23
CA GLY A 301 7.04 2.73 16.51
C GLY A 301 5.58 2.52 16.08
N GLU A 302 5.29 1.44 15.35
CA GLU A 302 3.93 1.00 15.02
C GLU A 302 3.57 -0.21 15.89
N LYS A 303 2.30 -0.32 16.30
CA LYS A 303 1.82 -1.45 17.11
C LYS A 303 0.99 -2.38 16.25
N ASP A 304 1.13 -3.68 16.51
CA ASP A 304 0.26 -4.68 15.93
C ASP A 304 -1.18 -4.46 16.42
N THR A 305 -2.13 -4.54 15.48
CA THR A 305 -3.53 -4.26 15.75
C THR A 305 -4.44 -5.13 14.88
N ALA A 306 -5.68 -5.31 15.33
CA ALA A 306 -6.71 -6.00 14.57
C ALA A 306 -8.06 -5.31 14.76
N GLY A 307 -8.94 -5.51 13.80
CA GLY A 307 -10.28 -4.95 13.84
C GLY A 307 -11.09 -5.31 12.60
N TRP A 308 -12.10 -4.52 12.30
CA TRP A 308 -12.92 -4.72 11.10
C TRP A 308 -13.22 -3.41 10.40
N MET A 309 -13.48 -3.55 9.12
CA MET A 309 -13.96 -2.49 8.24
C MET A 309 -15.44 -2.68 7.99
N ALA A 310 -16.20 -1.58 7.92
CA ALA A 310 -17.58 -1.55 7.50
C ALA A 310 -17.85 -0.30 6.65
N ALA A 311 -18.18 -0.50 5.37
CA ALA A 311 -18.45 0.56 4.41
C ALA A 311 -19.90 0.50 3.91
N LEU A 312 -20.54 1.67 3.84
CA LEU A 312 -21.95 1.81 3.45
C LEU A 312 -22.20 3.15 2.78
N GLN A 313 -23.32 3.23 2.05
CA GLN A 313 -23.79 4.46 1.43
C GLN A 313 -25.11 4.89 2.06
N VAL A 314 -25.19 6.14 2.53
CA VAL A 314 -26.37 6.69 3.20
C VAL A 314 -26.63 8.11 2.69
N TYR A 315 -27.87 8.41 2.33
CA TYR A 315 -28.28 9.68 1.72
C TYR A 315 -27.39 10.12 0.53
N GLY A 316 -26.89 9.15 -0.24
CA GLY A 316 -25.99 9.37 -1.37
C GLY A 316 -24.52 9.64 -0.99
N GLY A 317 -24.20 9.76 0.30
CA GLY A 317 -22.84 9.89 0.81
C GLY A 317 -22.18 8.54 1.10
N ASN A 318 -20.87 8.44 0.88
CA ASN A 318 -20.07 7.26 1.20
C ASN A 318 -19.47 7.38 2.61
N TYR A 319 -19.51 6.29 3.36
CA TYR A 319 -18.94 6.18 4.71
C TYR A 319 -18.16 4.89 4.84
N ALA A 320 -16.99 4.95 5.47
CA ALA A 320 -16.16 3.79 5.78
C ALA A 320 -15.66 3.89 7.22
N PHE A 321 -16.09 2.94 8.03
CA PHE A 321 -15.68 2.76 9.42
C PHE A 321 -14.59 1.70 9.47
N PHE A 322 -13.55 1.95 10.26
CA PHE A 322 -12.52 0.98 10.59
C PHE A 322 -12.36 0.97 12.10
N THR A 323 -12.51 -0.19 12.72
CA THR A 323 -12.20 -0.35 14.13
C THR A 323 -10.80 -0.91 14.30
N ALA A 324 -10.15 -0.61 15.41
CA ALA A 324 -8.87 -1.22 15.76
C ALA A 324 -8.78 -1.38 17.28
N VAL A 325 -8.12 -2.45 17.72
CA VAL A 325 -7.84 -2.72 19.14
C VAL A 325 -6.34 -2.91 19.32
N GLU A 326 -5.81 -2.29 20.37
CA GLU A 326 -4.44 -2.49 20.81
C GLU A 326 -4.41 -2.95 22.28
N PRO A 327 -3.67 -4.02 22.63
CA PRO A 327 -2.93 -4.90 21.72
C PRO A 327 -3.87 -5.84 20.93
N LEU A 328 -3.42 -6.43 19.81
CA LEU A 328 -4.31 -7.20 18.93
C LEU A 328 -4.92 -8.45 19.59
N GLU A 329 -4.25 -9.06 20.57
CA GLU A 329 -4.66 -10.36 21.13
C GLU A 329 -5.99 -10.28 21.88
N VAL A 330 -6.34 -9.09 22.38
CA VAL A 330 -7.58 -8.87 23.13
C VAL A 330 -8.73 -8.44 22.22
N MET A 331 -8.51 -8.29 20.91
CA MET A 331 -9.52 -7.87 19.95
C MET A 331 -10.82 -8.71 20.01
N PRO A 332 -10.78 -10.06 20.09
CA PRO A 332 -12.01 -10.88 20.15
C PRO A 332 -12.89 -10.54 21.36
N ASP A 333 -12.29 -10.25 22.51
CA ASP A 333 -13.00 -9.88 23.74
C ASP A 333 -13.59 -8.46 23.68
N GLN A 334 -13.03 -7.60 22.82
CA GLN A 334 -13.43 -6.20 22.68
C GLN A 334 -14.42 -5.93 21.56
N MET A 335 -14.68 -6.91 20.68
CA MET A 335 -15.60 -6.75 19.54
C MET A 335 -16.95 -6.17 19.96
N MET A 336 -17.57 -6.73 21.01
CA MET A 336 -18.88 -6.26 21.45
C MET A 336 -18.84 -4.83 22.01
N ASN A 337 -17.76 -4.43 22.67
CA ASN A 337 -17.62 -3.08 23.22
C ASN A 337 -17.57 -2.04 22.10
N LEU A 338 -16.76 -2.30 21.07
CA LEU A 338 -16.67 -1.44 19.90
C LEU A 338 -17.96 -1.46 19.06
N GLN A 339 -18.59 -2.64 18.88
CA GLN A 339 -19.87 -2.74 18.19
C GLN A 339 -20.98 -1.98 18.92
N ASN A 340 -20.99 -1.98 20.26
CA ASN A 340 -21.95 -1.20 21.03
C ASN A 340 -21.84 0.30 20.77
N ILE A 341 -20.63 0.82 20.50
CA ILE A 341 -20.43 2.21 20.09
C ILE A 341 -20.99 2.42 18.68
N LEU A 342 -20.66 1.54 17.73
CA LEU A 342 -21.16 1.63 16.35
C LEU A 342 -22.69 1.50 16.26
N ASN A 343 -23.33 0.76 17.16
CA ASN A 343 -24.79 0.64 17.24
C ASN A 343 -25.49 1.96 17.60
N THR A 344 -24.77 2.94 18.14
CA THR A 344 -25.33 4.26 18.47
C THR A 344 -25.32 5.23 17.29
N VAL A 345 -24.68 4.86 16.17
CA VAL A 345 -24.55 5.72 15.00
C VAL A 345 -25.91 6.01 14.39
N GLN A 346 -26.19 7.29 14.17
CA GLN A 346 -27.36 7.76 13.43
C GLN A 346 -26.92 8.78 12.38
N PHE A 347 -27.24 8.53 11.11
CA PHE A 347 -26.89 9.42 10.02
C PHE A 347 -27.84 10.61 9.96
N VAL A 348 -27.29 11.81 9.81
CA VAL A 348 -28.07 13.04 9.68
C VAL A 348 -28.42 13.24 8.19
N PRO A 349 -29.71 13.43 7.84
CA PRO A 349 -30.10 13.76 6.48
C PRO A 349 -29.48 15.09 6.02
N PRO A 350 -29.13 15.23 4.72
CA PRO A 350 -28.74 16.52 4.17
C PRO A 350 -29.88 17.54 4.31
N GLU A 351 -29.56 18.81 4.59
CA GLU A 351 -30.56 19.87 4.77
C GLU A 351 -31.50 19.95 3.55
N GLY A 352 -32.81 19.79 3.78
CA GLY A 352 -33.84 19.91 2.75
C GLY A 352 -34.42 18.61 2.18
N GLN A 353 -34.20 17.46 2.83
CA GLN A 353 -34.91 16.19 2.55
C GLN A 353 -35.91 15.81 3.64
#